data_AF-I4ALY8-F1
#
_entry.id   AF-I4ALY8-F1
#
_cell.length_a   1.000
_cell.length_b   1.000
_cell.length_c   1.000
_cell.angle_alpha   90.00
_cell.angle_beta   90.00
_cell.angle_gamma   90.00
#
_symmetry.space_group_name_H-M   'P 1'
#
loop_
_entity.id
_entity.type
_entity.pdbx_description
1 polymer ?
#
loop_
_entity_poly.entity_id
_entity_poly.type
_entity_poly.pdbx_seq_one_letter_code
_entity_poly.pdbx_strand_id
1 'polypeptide(L)'
;MKKLIFLCPLVISIFFTACSNKSSQNETQESQSEVKAETEVKAEEASPETKKPLHFTNEQFYDAEGNFLEEKAKDALIEMLEYHDYPVFDSLRDKIWVTDYNVGNYAELGLASVMFVNNEEDQYMLMDIFLLPNQMLGEHMHVAAEGNPVKMEGWLVRHGKSYVAGIGENNRADFPQVVVPNAHWDGKVSTNHIIEVNEGGFAHLVKAESSHWQMAGSEGAVITEVGNVHTGAGVHRSDPKMN
;
A
#
# COMPACT_ATOMS: atom_id res chain seq x y z
N MET A 1 -67.02 39.06 15.33
CA MET A 1 -66.31 37.88 15.86
C MET A 1 -65.38 37.30 14.80
N LYS A 2 -64.08 37.61 14.84
CA LYS A 2 -63.00 36.87 14.17
C LYS A 2 -61.75 37.08 15.03
N LYS A 3 -61.22 36.00 15.61
CA LYS A 3 -60.02 36.00 16.46
C LYS A 3 -58.78 35.98 15.55
N LEU A 4 -57.84 36.89 15.78
CA LEU A 4 -56.54 36.90 15.13
C LEU A 4 -55.53 36.28 16.10
N ILE A 5 -54.90 35.19 15.70
CA ILE A 5 -53.87 34.47 16.46
C ILE A 5 -52.52 35.13 16.17
N PHE A 6 -51.84 35.63 17.20
CA PHE A 6 -50.45 36.07 17.12
C PHE A 6 -49.52 34.87 17.32
N LEU A 7 -48.69 34.57 16.32
CA LEU A 7 -47.58 33.62 16.42
C LEU A 7 -46.30 34.45 16.66
N CYS A 8 -45.58 34.14 17.74
CA CYS A 8 -44.30 34.77 18.08
C CYS A 8 -43.16 33.86 17.59
N PRO A 9 -42.12 34.36 16.87
CA PRO A 9 -41.00 33.52 16.46
C PRO A 9 -39.94 33.47 17.57
N LEU A 10 -39.57 32.25 17.97
CA LEU A 10 -38.44 32.00 18.84
C LEU A 10 -37.15 31.98 18.00
N VAL A 11 -36.32 33.02 18.14
CA VAL A 11 -34.98 33.07 17.54
C VAL A 11 -33.99 32.57 18.58
N ILE A 12 -33.38 31.41 18.34
CA ILE A 12 -32.27 30.88 19.14
C ILE A 12 -30.97 31.23 18.42
N SER A 13 -30.23 32.20 18.95
CA SER A 13 -28.88 32.55 18.48
C SER A 13 -27.86 31.64 19.16
N ILE A 14 -27.07 30.91 18.38
CA ILE A 14 -25.94 30.10 18.83
C ILE A 14 -24.71 31.02 18.92
N PHE A 15 -24.09 31.11 20.11
CA PHE A 15 -22.82 31.80 20.31
C PHE A 15 -21.65 30.88 19.93
N PHE A 16 -20.83 31.31 18.98
CA PHE A 16 -19.48 30.77 18.76
C PHE A 16 -18.49 31.55 19.61
N THR A 17 -17.83 30.88 20.56
CA THR A 17 -16.72 31.46 21.33
C THR A 17 -15.40 31.15 20.61
N ALA A 18 -14.84 32.16 19.95
CA ALA A 18 -13.49 32.11 19.39
C ALA A 18 -12.51 32.73 20.40
N CYS A 19 -11.49 31.98 20.81
CA CYS A 19 -10.37 32.52 21.60
C CYS A 19 -9.36 33.21 20.68
N SER A 20 -9.37 34.54 20.66
CA SER A 20 -8.29 35.36 20.09
C SER A 20 -7.34 35.79 21.21
N ASN A 21 -6.08 35.37 21.12
CA ASN A 21 -5.02 35.82 22.02
C ASN A 21 -4.49 37.18 21.55
N LYS A 22 -4.61 38.21 22.40
CA LYS A 22 -4.07 39.55 22.16
C LYS A 22 -2.64 39.64 22.70
N SER A 23 -1.75 40.14 21.86
CA SER A 23 -0.43 40.64 22.23
C SER A 23 -0.55 42.01 22.92
N SER A 24 0.29 42.28 23.92
CA SER A 24 0.69 43.65 24.27
C SER A 24 2.10 43.64 24.86
N GLN A 25 2.97 44.46 24.27
CA GLN A 25 4.32 44.78 24.72
C GLN A 25 4.30 45.81 25.87
N ASN A 26 5.31 45.79 26.75
CA ASN A 26 6.06 47.00 27.13
C ASN A 26 7.38 46.67 27.84
N GLU A 27 8.31 47.62 27.71
CA GLU A 27 9.78 47.56 27.82
C GLU A 27 10.41 47.60 29.23
N THR A 28 11.53 46.86 29.34
CA THR A 28 12.89 47.16 29.89
C THR A 28 13.12 47.81 31.26
N GLN A 29 13.81 47.08 32.15
CA GLN A 29 14.93 47.62 32.96
C GLN A 29 15.91 46.51 33.40
N GLU A 30 17.22 46.74 33.20
CA GLU A 30 18.34 45.83 33.48
C GLU A 30 18.59 45.53 34.97
N SER A 31 18.99 44.29 35.27
CA SER A 31 19.86 43.93 36.40
C SER A 31 20.40 42.51 36.20
N GLN A 32 21.73 42.40 36.11
CA GLN A 32 22.50 41.17 35.92
C GLN A 32 22.43 40.24 37.16
N SER A 33 22.30 38.93 36.94
CA SER A 33 23.13 37.89 37.57
C SER A 33 22.72 36.49 37.07
N GLU A 34 23.70 35.77 36.53
CA GLU A 34 23.65 34.35 36.17
C GLU A 34 23.49 33.47 37.42
N VAL A 35 22.67 32.42 37.35
CA VAL A 35 23.04 31.04 37.74
C VAL A 35 22.19 30.03 36.94
N LYS A 36 22.90 29.12 36.26
CA LYS A 36 22.43 27.96 35.48
C LYS A 36 21.74 26.89 36.33
N ALA A 37 20.71 26.24 35.76
CA ALA A 37 20.55 24.78 35.76
C ALA A 37 19.31 24.40 34.92
N GLU A 38 19.50 24.15 33.62
CA GLU A 38 18.56 23.37 32.82
C GLU A 38 19.01 21.91 32.87
N THR A 39 18.14 21.05 33.38
CA THR A 39 18.33 19.60 33.37
C THR A 39 17.86 19.10 32.00
N GLU A 40 18.81 18.97 31.09
CA GLU A 40 18.62 18.34 29.78
C GLU A 40 18.44 16.83 29.98
N VAL A 41 17.23 16.32 29.77
CA VAL A 41 16.97 14.88 29.70
C VAL A 41 17.47 14.41 28.34
N LYS A 42 18.67 13.82 28.31
CA LYS A 42 19.17 13.07 27.16
C LYS A 42 18.23 11.90 26.88
N ALA A 43 17.43 12.02 25.82
CA ALA A 43 16.93 10.86 25.13
C ALA A 43 18.14 10.19 24.45
N GLU A 44 18.49 8.98 24.91
CA GLU A 44 19.37 8.11 24.16
C GLU A 44 18.62 7.69 22.89
N GLU A 45 18.96 8.30 21.76
CA GLU A 45 18.65 7.74 20.45
C GLU A 45 19.44 6.43 20.32
N ALA A 46 18.73 5.31 20.44
CA ALA A 46 19.27 4.03 20.02
C ALA A 46 19.56 4.11 18.52
N SER A 47 20.82 3.92 18.15
CA SER A 47 21.22 3.69 16.76
C SER A 47 20.37 2.54 16.18
N PRO A 48 19.78 2.68 14.99
CA PRO A 48 19.07 1.57 14.36
C PRO A 48 20.06 0.42 14.18
N GLU A 49 19.80 -0.72 14.82
CA GLU A 49 20.48 -1.97 14.48
C GLU A 49 20.17 -2.25 13.00
N THR A 50 21.21 -2.30 12.17
CA THR A 50 21.06 -2.61 10.75
C THR A 50 20.51 -4.02 10.59
N LYS A 51 19.23 -4.15 10.25
CA LYS A 51 18.58 -5.44 9.99
C LYS A 51 19.31 -6.16 8.85
N LYS A 52 19.45 -7.48 8.97
CA LYS A 52 20.09 -8.31 7.93
C LYS A 52 19.21 -8.28 6.67
N PRO A 53 19.77 -8.04 5.46
CA PRO A 53 18.98 -8.04 4.24
C PRO A 53 18.23 -9.35 4.02
N LEU A 54 16.97 -9.24 3.58
CA LEU A 54 16.14 -10.37 3.16
C LEU A 54 16.65 -10.94 1.84
N HIS A 55 16.72 -12.27 1.74
CA HIS A 55 17.12 -12.94 0.50
C HIS A 55 16.40 -14.27 0.34
N PHE A 56 15.76 -14.42 -0.81
CA PHE A 56 14.91 -15.55 -1.17
C PHE A 56 15.32 -16.06 -2.54
N THR A 57 15.48 -17.38 -2.66
CA THR A 57 15.84 -18.06 -3.92
C THR A 57 14.61 -18.73 -4.51
N ASN A 58 14.51 -18.83 -5.83
CA ASN A 58 13.30 -19.41 -6.42
C ASN A 58 13.14 -20.89 -6.06
N GLU A 59 14.25 -21.62 -5.96
CA GLU A 59 14.30 -23.06 -5.68
C GLU A 59 13.63 -23.43 -4.35
N GLN A 60 13.61 -22.52 -3.36
CA GLN A 60 12.98 -22.80 -2.07
C GLN A 60 11.45 -22.96 -2.14
N PHE A 61 10.85 -22.48 -3.23
CA PHE A 61 9.40 -22.43 -3.42
C PHE A 61 8.87 -23.62 -4.24
N TYR A 62 9.72 -24.57 -4.62
CA TYR A 62 9.33 -25.72 -5.44
C TYR A 62 9.89 -27.01 -4.87
N ASP A 63 9.15 -28.11 -5.04
CA ASP A 63 9.68 -29.45 -4.78
C ASP A 63 10.57 -29.95 -5.94
N ALA A 64 11.08 -31.17 -5.81
CA ALA A 64 11.95 -31.78 -6.82
C ALA A 64 11.23 -32.02 -8.16
N GLU A 65 9.91 -32.12 -8.13
CA GLU A 65 9.04 -32.31 -9.29
C GLU A 65 8.63 -30.98 -9.94
N GLY A 66 8.97 -29.84 -9.33
CA GLY A 66 8.65 -28.50 -9.81
C GLY A 66 7.25 -28.02 -9.42
N ASN A 67 6.61 -28.64 -8.43
CA ASN A 67 5.33 -28.16 -7.91
C ASN A 67 5.55 -26.99 -6.95
N PHE A 68 4.73 -25.96 -7.07
CA PHE A 68 4.77 -24.79 -6.19
C PHE A 68 4.38 -25.16 -4.75
N LEU A 69 5.22 -24.75 -3.80
CA LEU A 69 5.06 -24.99 -2.37
C LEU A 69 4.51 -23.74 -1.68
N GLU A 70 3.18 -23.60 -1.67
CA GLU A 70 2.50 -22.43 -1.07
C GLU A 70 2.92 -22.16 0.37
N GLU A 71 3.14 -23.20 1.17
CA GLU A 71 3.55 -23.05 2.57
C GLU A 71 4.95 -22.45 2.71
N LYS A 72 5.85 -22.69 1.75
CA LYS A 72 7.18 -22.06 1.70
C LYS A 72 7.10 -20.60 1.29
N ALA A 73 6.18 -20.27 0.38
CA ALA A 73 5.88 -18.88 0.06
C ALA A 73 5.35 -18.13 1.29
N LYS A 74 4.40 -18.72 2.02
CA LYS A 74 3.87 -18.15 3.28
C LYS A 74 4.96 -17.99 4.34
N ASP A 75 5.84 -18.97 4.52
CA ASP A 75 6.97 -18.86 5.46
C ASP A 75 7.87 -17.65 5.13
N ALA A 76 8.23 -17.45 3.85
CA ALA A 76 9.03 -16.31 3.41
C ALA A 76 8.32 -14.96 3.63
N LEU A 77 6.99 -14.92 3.44
CA LEU A 77 6.19 -13.73 3.73
C LEU A 77 6.18 -13.42 5.21
N ILE A 78 6.02 -14.42 6.09
CA ILE A 78 6.09 -14.21 7.53
C ILE A 78 7.47 -13.67 7.94
N GLU A 79 8.56 -14.21 7.40
CA GLU A 79 9.91 -13.67 7.64
C GLU A 79 10.03 -12.19 7.21
N MET A 80 9.44 -11.82 6.07
CA MET A 80 9.40 -10.41 5.63
C MET A 80 8.52 -9.53 6.53
N LEU A 81 7.37 -10.02 7.00
CA LEU A 81 6.52 -9.26 7.92
C LEU A 81 7.21 -9.04 9.26
N GLU A 82 7.90 -10.05 9.79
CA GLU A 82 8.74 -9.92 10.98
C GLU A 82 9.90 -8.94 10.77
N TYR A 83 10.55 -8.96 9.60
CA TYR A 83 11.58 -7.97 9.24
C TYR A 83 11.06 -6.53 9.33
N HIS A 84 9.79 -6.28 9.00
CA HIS A 84 9.18 -4.95 9.04
C HIS A 84 8.52 -4.59 10.38
N ASP A 85 8.62 -5.46 11.39
CA ASP A 85 7.85 -5.36 12.64
C ASP A 85 6.33 -5.23 12.38
N TYR A 86 5.85 -5.80 11.27
CA TYR A 86 4.43 -5.78 10.92
C TYR A 86 3.65 -6.71 11.87
N PRO A 87 2.49 -6.29 12.39
CA PRO A 87 1.72 -7.11 13.32
C PRO A 87 1.14 -8.35 12.64
N VAL A 88 1.78 -9.50 12.87
CA VAL A 88 1.26 -10.82 12.49
C VAL A 88 0.21 -11.25 13.53
N PHE A 89 -1.07 -11.08 13.20
CA PHE A 89 -2.19 -11.48 14.06
C PHE A 89 -2.60 -12.93 13.83
N ASP A 90 -3.30 -13.50 14.82
CA ASP A 90 -3.88 -14.85 14.74
C ASP A 90 -4.68 -15.01 13.45
N SER A 91 -4.47 -16.11 12.72
CA SER A 91 -5.04 -16.43 11.40
C SER A 91 -4.52 -15.65 10.19
N LEU A 92 -3.61 -14.66 10.34
CA LEU A 92 -3.09 -13.93 9.18
C LEU A 92 -2.48 -14.90 8.16
N ARG A 93 -1.54 -15.74 8.62
CA ARG A 93 -0.83 -16.71 7.77
C ARG A 93 -1.77 -17.64 7.01
N ASP A 94 -2.83 -18.12 7.68
CA ASP A 94 -3.80 -19.05 7.09
C ASP A 94 -4.66 -18.39 6.01
N LYS A 95 -4.85 -17.06 6.10
CA LYS A 95 -5.62 -16.27 5.14
C LYS A 95 -4.80 -15.81 3.94
N ILE A 96 -3.47 -15.89 4.01
CA ILE A 96 -2.63 -15.50 2.88
C ILE A 96 -2.93 -16.43 1.71
N TRP A 97 -3.47 -15.86 0.65
CA TRP A 97 -3.56 -16.50 -0.65
C TRP A 97 -2.28 -16.18 -1.43
N VAL A 98 -1.72 -17.18 -2.12
CA VAL A 98 -0.50 -17.03 -2.91
C VAL A 98 -0.69 -17.58 -4.32
N THR A 99 0.01 -17.01 -5.28
CA THR A 99 0.12 -17.53 -6.64
C THR A 99 1.47 -17.19 -7.25
N ASP A 100 2.03 -18.14 -7.99
CA ASP A 100 3.14 -17.95 -8.92
C ASP A 100 2.63 -17.78 -10.37
N TYR A 101 1.31 -17.65 -10.57
CA TYR A 101 0.66 -17.65 -11.87
C TYR A 101 0.98 -18.87 -12.76
N ASN A 102 1.38 -19.99 -12.17
CA ASN A 102 1.89 -21.19 -12.86
C ASN A 102 3.11 -20.91 -13.75
N VAL A 103 3.91 -19.88 -13.45
CA VAL A 103 5.12 -19.55 -14.23
C VAL A 103 6.38 -20.26 -13.73
N GLY A 104 6.36 -20.83 -12.52
CA GLY A 104 7.53 -21.51 -11.95
C GLY A 104 8.63 -20.57 -11.46
N ASN A 105 8.35 -19.28 -11.26
CA ASN A 105 9.31 -18.29 -10.76
C ASN A 105 8.67 -17.34 -9.73
N TYR A 106 8.34 -17.87 -8.55
CA TYR A 106 7.64 -17.10 -7.51
C TYR A 106 8.53 -16.00 -6.92
N ALA A 107 9.85 -16.22 -6.81
CA ALA A 107 10.75 -15.24 -6.22
C ALA A 107 10.74 -13.89 -6.98
N GLU A 108 10.63 -13.94 -8.31
CA GLU A 108 10.63 -12.74 -9.16
C GLU A 108 9.23 -12.33 -9.64
N LEU A 109 8.29 -13.26 -9.79
CA LEU A 109 6.95 -13.01 -10.33
C LEU A 109 5.90 -13.77 -9.53
N GLY A 110 5.05 -13.06 -8.80
CA GLY A 110 4.02 -13.67 -7.99
C GLY A 110 3.15 -12.64 -7.29
N LEU A 111 2.15 -13.15 -6.57
CA LEU A 111 1.30 -12.33 -5.71
C LEU A 111 0.99 -13.11 -4.45
N ALA A 112 1.05 -12.43 -3.33
CA ALA A 112 0.42 -12.86 -2.10
C ALA A 112 -0.53 -11.78 -1.59
N SER A 113 -1.68 -12.18 -1.06
CA SER A 113 -2.66 -11.23 -0.54
C SER A 113 -3.55 -11.81 0.55
N VAL A 114 -4.18 -10.90 1.30
CA VAL A 114 -5.25 -11.19 2.26
C VAL A 114 -6.41 -10.27 1.95
N MET A 115 -7.52 -10.83 1.47
CA MET A 115 -8.77 -10.09 1.29
C MET A 115 -9.48 -9.98 2.65
N PHE A 116 -9.61 -8.77 3.17
CA PHE A 116 -10.34 -8.52 4.42
C PHE A 116 -11.83 -8.35 4.20
N VAL A 117 -12.21 -7.64 3.14
CA VAL A 117 -13.59 -7.46 2.73
C VAL A 117 -13.65 -7.28 1.22
N ASN A 118 -14.65 -7.92 0.62
CA ASN A 118 -15.08 -7.67 -0.76
C ASN A 118 -16.60 -7.59 -0.75
N ASN A 119 -17.14 -6.42 -0.45
CA ASN A 119 -18.58 -6.22 -0.32
C ASN A 119 -19.16 -5.84 -1.69
N GLU A 120 -19.87 -6.78 -2.31
CA GLU A 120 -20.47 -6.60 -3.64
C GLU A 120 -21.74 -5.73 -3.59
N GLU A 121 -22.49 -5.75 -2.48
CA GLU A 121 -23.72 -4.98 -2.30
C GLU A 121 -23.44 -3.48 -2.21
N ASP A 122 -22.47 -3.11 -1.38
CA ASP A 122 -22.04 -1.72 -1.17
C ASP A 122 -20.83 -1.31 -2.04
N GLN A 123 -20.30 -2.24 -2.84
CA GLN A 123 -19.22 -2.05 -3.82
C GLN A 123 -17.92 -1.47 -3.26
N TYR A 124 -17.35 -2.10 -2.21
CA TYR A 124 -16.02 -1.73 -1.69
C TYR A 124 -15.19 -2.94 -1.29
N MET A 125 -13.87 -2.76 -1.31
CA MET A 125 -12.89 -3.76 -0.92
C MET A 125 -11.80 -3.20 -0.01
N LEU A 126 -11.22 -4.11 0.77
CA LEU A 126 -9.95 -3.91 1.46
C LEU A 126 -9.14 -5.20 1.36
N MET A 127 -7.92 -5.08 0.86
CA MET A 127 -6.98 -6.18 0.73
C MET A 127 -5.60 -5.70 1.14
N ASP A 128 -4.81 -6.56 1.78
CA ASP A 128 -3.36 -6.36 1.83
C ASP A 128 -2.70 -7.23 0.76
N ILE A 129 -1.73 -6.65 0.06
CA ILE A 129 -0.82 -7.28 -0.88
C ILE A 129 0.56 -7.35 -0.21
N PHE A 130 1.22 -8.48 -0.41
CA PHE A 130 2.58 -8.71 0.05
C PHE A 130 3.44 -9.09 -1.15
N LEU A 131 4.55 -8.39 -1.32
CA LEU A 131 5.54 -8.67 -2.36
C LEU A 131 6.90 -8.88 -1.71
N LEU A 132 7.52 -10.02 -1.99
CA LEU A 132 8.89 -10.32 -1.56
C LEU A 132 9.90 -9.32 -2.16
N PRO A 133 11.11 -9.20 -1.60
CA PRO A 133 12.19 -8.41 -2.17
C PRO A 133 12.33 -8.53 -3.69
N ASN A 134 12.18 -7.40 -4.40
CA ASN A 134 12.26 -7.30 -5.86
C ASN A 134 11.21 -8.13 -6.65
N GLN A 135 10.18 -8.67 -5.98
CA GLN A 135 9.13 -9.44 -6.64
C GLN A 135 8.21 -8.51 -7.43
N MET A 136 7.83 -8.95 -8.63
CA MET A 136 6.86 -8.31 -9.50
C MET A 136 5.46 -8.91 -9.29
N LEU A 137 4.48 -8.03 -9.10
CA LEU A 137 3.08 -8.29 -9.40
C LEU A 137 2.87 -8.09 -10.92
N GLY A 138 2.53 -9.16 -11.64
CA GLY A 138 2.45 -9.17 -13.11
C GLY A 138 1.48 -8.13 -13.70
N GLU A 139 1.76 -7.65 -14.92
CA GLU A 139 0.91 -6.67 -15.60
C GLU A 139 -0.49 -7.21 -15.89
N HIS A 140 -1.47 -6.43 -15.46
CA HIS A 140 -2.88 -6.74 -15.63
C HIS A 140 -3.73 -5.47 -15.72
N MET A 141 -5.00 -5.65 -16.06
CA MET A 141 -6.04 -4.63 -15.99
C MET A 141 -7.33 -5.26 -15.48
N HIS A 142 -8.22 -4.41 -15.00
CA HIS A 142 -9.56 -4.82 -14.59
C HIS A 142 -10.58 -4.35 -15.60
N VAL A 143 -11.45 -5.25 -16.03
CA VAL A 143 -12.64 -4.96 -16.84
C VAL A 143 -13.90 -5.25 -16.02
N ALA A 144 -15.05 -4.77 -16.49
CA ALA A 144 -16.33 -5.12 -15.87
C ALA A 144 -16.60 -6.62 -16.01
N ALA A 145 -17.12 -7.25 -14.96
CA ALA A 145 -17.46 -8.67 -14.94
C ALA A 145 -18.65 -8.93 -14.01
N GLU A 146 -19.44 -9.96 -14.31
CA GLU A 146 -20.53 -10.51 -13.45
C GLU A 146 -21.27 -9.52 -12.54
N GLY A 147 -21.96 -8.52 -13.13
CA GLY A 147 -22.77 -7.57 -12.36
C GLY A 147 -21.97 -6.54 -11.55
N ASN A 148 -20.64 -6.64 -11.55
CA ASN A 148 -19.72 -5.73 -10.90
C ASN A 148 -19.10 -4.74 -11.92
N PRO A 149 -18.89 -3.48 -11.51
CA PRO A 149 -18.27 -2.45 -12.36
C PRO A 149 -16.81 -2.78 -12.64
N VAL A 150 -16.21 -2.03 -13.58
CA VAL A 150 -14.76 -2.00 -13.73
C VAL A 150 -14.14 -1.64 -12.38
N LYS A 151 -13.15 -2.43 -11.94
CA LYS A 151 -12.46 -2.17 -10.69
C LYS A 151 -11.60 -0.91 -10.79
N MET A 152 -11.71 -0.05 -9.78
CA MET A 152 -10.79 1.05 -9.52
C MET A 152 -10.14 0.81 -8.17
N GLU A 153 -8.86 1.13 -8.06
CA GLU A 153 -8.09 0.81 -6.87
C GLU A 153 -6.98 1.83 -6.60
N GLY A 154 -6.50 1.81 -5.36
CA GLY A 154 -5.31 2.51 -4.93
C GLY A 154 -4.61 1.78 -3.81
N TRP A 155 -3.35 2.16 -3.60
CA TRP A 155 -2.38 1.39 -2.85
C TRP A 155 -1.66 2.31 -1.87
N LEU A 156 -1.79 2.00 -0.58
CA LEU A 156 -1.05 2.61 0.51
C LEU A 156 0.10 1.69 0.89
N VAL A 157 1.35 2.13 0.71
CA VAL A 157 2.50 1.35 1.17
C VAL A 157 2.62 1.47 2.69
N ARG A 158 2.53 0.32 3.36
CA ARG A 158 2.62 0.20 4.83
C ARG A 158 4.06 -0.01 5.26
N HIS A 159 4.79 -0.86 4.54
CA HIS A 159 6.20 -1.14 4.78
C HIS A 159 6.98 -1.35 3.49
N GLY A 160 8.27 -1.01 3.49
CA GLY A 160 9.15 -1.08 2.33
C GLY A 160 8.79 -0.04 1.25
N LYS A 161 8.85 -0.45 -0.02
CA LYS A 161 8.44 0.42 -1.15
C LYS A 161 7.90 -0.37 -2.33
N SER A 162 7.00 0.26 -3.07
CA SER A 162 6.43 -0.27 -4.31
C SER A 162 6.69 0.69 -5.48
N TYR A 163 7.17 0.16 -6.59
CA TYR A 163 7.23 0.83 -7.88
C TYR A 163 5.94 0.53 -8.63
N VAL A 164 5.00 1.46 -8.62
CA VAL A 164 3.70 1.32 -9.29
C VAL A 164 3.83 1.82 -10.71
N ALA A 165 3.70 0.92 -11.68
CA ALA A 165 3.77 1.24 -13.09
C ALA A 165 2.37 1.24 -13.72
N GLY A 166 2.08 2.25 -14.54
CA GLY A 166 0.82 2.38 -15.25
C GLY A 166 0.94 3.21 -16.53
N ILE A 167 -0.20 3.62 -17.07
CA ILE A 167 -0.24 4.48 -18.27
C ILE A 167 0.36 5.86 -17.98
N GLY A 168 1.06 6.43 -18.96
CA GLY A 168 1.68 7.74 -18.85
C GLY A 168 2.93 7.86 -19.73
N GLU A 169 3.66 8.95 -19.57
CA GLU A 169 4.96 9.11 -20.22
C GLU A 169 5.95 8.08 -19.66
N ASN A 170 6.63 7.35 -20.54
CA ASN A 170 7.61 6.36 -20.14
C ASN A 170 8.80 7.04 -19.46
N ASN A 171 8.94 6.83 -18.16
CA ASN A 171 10.04 7.31 -17.32
C ASN A 171 10.86 6.15 -16.74
N ARG A 172 10.71 4.92 -17.24
CA ARG A 172 11.38 3.74 -16.67
C ARG A 172 12.91 3.85 -16.67
N ALA A 173 13.48 4.63 -17.58
CA ALA A 173 14.92 4.91 -17.60
C ALA A 173 15.43 5.60 -16.32
N ASP A 174 14.56 6.29 -15.58
CA ASP A 174 14.88 6.96 -14.32
C ASP A 174 14.93 5.97 -13.13
N PHE A 175 14.48 4.73 -13.34
CA PHE A 175 14.39 3.67 -12.33
C PHE A 175 15.14 2.41 -12.78
N PRO A 176 16.48 2.45 -12.90
CA PRO A 176 17.29 1.33 -13.41
C PRO A 176 17.20 0.05 -12.54
N GLN A 177 16.79 0.18 -11.28
CA GLN A 177 16.53 -0.93 -10.37
C GLN A 177 15.22 -1.69 -10.68
N VAL A 178 14.31 -1.08 -11.43
CA VAL A 178 13.03 -1.71 -11.79
C VAL A 178 13.22 -2.51 -13.08
N VAL A 179 13.45 -3.81 -12.91
CA VAL A 179 13.68 -4.75 -14.00
C VAL A 179 12.48 -5.69 -14.11
N VAL A 180 11.82 -5.69 -15.27
CA VAL A 180 10.77 -6.67 -15.56
C VAL A 180 11.43 -8.05 -15.71
N PRO A 181 11.09 -9.05 -14.89
CA PRO A 181 11.69 -10.37 -14.97
C PRO A 181 11.32 -11.05 -16.28
N ASN A 182 12.23 -11.86 -16.83
CA ASN A 182 11.96 -12.62 -18.06
C ASN A 182 10.79 -13.61 -17.89
N ALA A 183 10.53 -14.05 -16.66
CA ALA A 183 9.37 -14.87 -16.34
C ALA A 183 8.04 -14.17 -16.65
N HIS A 184 8.01 -12.83 -16.64
CA HIS A 184 6.87 -12.05 -17.09
C HIS A 184 7.03 -11.69 -18.57
N TRP A 185 6.33 -12.40 -19.44
CA TRP A 185 6.19 -12.08 -20.85
C TRP A 185 7.53 -11.79 -21.58
N ASP A 186 8.57 -12.56 -21.28
CA ASP A 186 9.93 -12.38 -21.82
C ASP A 186 10.49 -10.96 -21.59
N GLY A 187 10.18 -10.36 -20.43
CA GLY A 187 10.61 -9.02 -20.03
C GLY A 187 9.76 -7.88 -20.60
N LYS A 188 8.60 -8.21 -21.20
CA LYS A 188 7.71 -7.24 -21.84
C LYS A 188 6.61 -6.76 -20.88
N VAL A 189 6.30 -5.46 -20.99
CA VAL A 189 5.11 -4.82 -20.43
C VAL A 189 4.59 -3.76 -21.40
N SER A 190 3.30 -3.45 -21.33
CA SER A 190 2.67 -2.39 -22.13
C SER A 190 2.81 -1.00 -21.51
N THR A 191 2.91 -0.91 -20.18
CA THR A 191 2.97 0.35 -19.43
C THR A 191 4.28 0.54 -18.67
N ASN A 192 4.81 1.77 -18.68
CA ASN A 192 6.15 2.08 -18.17
C ASN A 192 6.24 3.45 -17.46
N HIS A 193 5.12 4.06 -17.10
CA HIS A 193 5.12 5.23 -16.24
C HIS A 193 5.15 4.78 -14.78
N ILE A 194 6.28 4.94 -14.11
CA ILE A 194 6.56 4.46 -12.77
C ILE A 194 6.42 5.60 -11.76
N ILE A 195 5.71 5.29 -10.68
CA ILE A 195 5.64 6.09 -9.46
C ILE A 195 6.30 5.26 -8.35
N GLU A 196 7.40 5.75 -7.77
CA GLU A 196 7.94 5.16 -6.54
C GLU A 196 7.09 5.60 -5.35
N VAL A 197 6.51 4.61 -4.65
CA VAL A 197 5.70 4.82 -3.45
C VAL A 197 6.46 4.23 -2.27
N ASN A 198 6.86 5.09 -1.35
CA ASN A 198 7.52 4.72 -0.09
C ASN A 198 6.49 4.58 1.03
N GLU A 199 6.89 4.05 2.19
CA GLU A 199 6.03 3.93 3.38
C GLU A 199 5.23 5.20 3.68
N GLY A 200 3.93 5.04 3.91
CA GLY A 200 2.98 6.14 4.11
C GLY A 200 2.52 6.83 2.83
N GLY A 201 3.12 6.53 1.69
CA GLY A 201 2.74 7.04 0.38
C GLY A 201 1.53 6.31 -0.22
N PHE A 202 0.77 7.03 -1.03
CA PHE A 202 -0.41 6.50 -1.72
C PHE A 202 -0.32 6.75 -3.23
N ALA A 203 -0.60 5.72 -4.03
CA ALA A 203 -0.82 5.82 -5.46
C ALA A 203 -2.16 5.17 -5.84
N HIS A 204 -2.66 5.46 -7.03
CA HIS A 204 -3.94 4.91 -7.50
C HIS A 204 -3.96 4.75 -9.01
N LEU A 205 -4.89 3.93 -9.50
CA LEU A 205 -5.18 3.85 -10.92
C LEU A 205 -5.64 5.21 -11.46
N VAL A 206 -4.94 5.69 -12.48
CA VAL A 206 -5.25 6.97 -13.14
C VAL A 206 -6.42 6.86 -14.11
N LYS A 207 -6.75 5.65 -14.58
CA LYS A 207 -7.83 5.42 -15.54
C LYS A 207 -8.39 4.00 -15.38
N ALA A 208 -9.71 3.86 -15.48
CA ALA A 208 -10.37 2.56 -15.57
C ALA A 208 -9.84 1.74 -16.76
N GLU A 209 -9.77 0.42 -16.58
CA GLU A 209 -9.30 -0.55 -17.59
C GLU A 209 -7.85 -0.34 -18.06
N SER A 210 -7.05 0.51 -17.40
CA SER A 210 -5.65 0.71 -17.77
C SER A 210 -4.75 -0.40 -17.21
N SER A 211 -3.83 -0.89 -18.04
CA SER A 211 -2.78 -1.79 -17.58
C SER A 211 -1.94 -1.17 -16.47
N HIS A 212 -1.56 -2.00 -15.52
CA HIS A 212 -0.66 -1.62 -14.44
C HIS A 212 0.04 -2.87 -13.88
N TRP A 213 1.16 -2.64 -13.20
CA TRP A 213 1.93 -3.65 -12.48
C TRP A 213 2.68 -2.99 -11.32
N GLN A 214 3.19 -3.81 -10.41
CA GLN A 214 3.98 -3.32 -9.27
C GLN A 214 5.24 -4.15 -9.10
N MET A 215 6.30 -3.53 -8.58
CA MET A 215 7.52 -4.23 -8.17
C MET A 215 7.95 -3.72 -6.80
N ALA A 216 8.23 -4.64 -5.88
CA ALA A 216 8.75 -4.26 -4.57
C ALA A 216 10.20 -3.81 -4.63
N GLY A 217 10.62 -3.01 -3.64
CA GLY A 217 12.03 -2.73 -3.40
C GLY A 217 12.80 -3.93 -2.82
N SER A 218 14.05 -3.69 -2.45
CA SER A 218 14.97 -4.74 -1.94
C SER A 218 14.60 -5.31 -0.56
N GLU A 219 13.65 -4.69 0.14
CA GLU A 219 13.14 -5.16 1.45
C GLU A 219 11.73 -5.75 1.33
N GLY A 220 11.23 -5.93 0.11
CA GLY A 220 9.83 -6.28 -0.13
C GLY A 220 8.89 -5.10 0.10
N ALA A 221 7.59 -5.39 0.08
CA ALA A 221 6.54 -4.40 0.32
C ALA A 221 5.33 -5.03 1.00
N VAL A 222 4.76 -4.28 1.95
CA VAL A 222 3.42 -4.50 2.49
C VAL A 222 2.54 -3.36 1.99
N ILE A 223 1.49 -3.68 1.25
CA ILE A 223 0.69 -2.71 0.52
C ILE A 223 -0.78 -2.93 0.86
N THR A 224 -1.45 -1.93 1.39
CA THR A 224 -2.91 -1.97 1.54
C THR A 224 -3.54 -1.47 0.26
N GLU A 225 -4.30 -2.33 -0.40
CA GLU A 225 -5.15 -2.01 -1.53
C GLU A 225 -6.58 -1.69 -1.08
N VAL A 226 -7.07 -0.56 -1.57
CA VAL A 226 -8.47 -0.15 -1.45
C VAL A 226 -9.05 0.01 -2.85
N GLY A 227 -10.35 -0.22 -2.98
CA GLY A 227 -11.05 -0.07 -4.25
C GLY A 227 -12.53 -0.32 -4.11
N ASN A 228 -13.22 -0.40 -5.26
CA ASN A 228 -14.59 -0.90 -5.31
C ASN A 228 -14.62 -2.44 -5.15
N VAL A 229 -15.40 -3.20 -5.91
CA VAL A 229 -15.49 -4.66 -5.75
C VAL A 229 -14.41 -5.38 -6.58
N HIS A 230 -13.81 -6.44 -6.03
CA HIS A 230 -12.97 -7.38 -6.78
C HIS A 230 -13.83 -8.43 -7.48
N THR A 231 -13.53 -8.73 -8.74
CA THR A 231 -14.10 -9.88 -9.44
C THR A 231 -13.01 -10.55 -10.25
N GLY A 232 -12.68 -11.81 -9.91
CA GLY A 232 -11.59 -12.54 -10.55
C GLY A 232 -11.76 -12.68 -12.07
N ALA A 233 -13.00 -12.89 -12.54
CA ALA A 233 -13.33 -12.93 -13.97
C ALA A 233 -13.11 -11.60 -14.71
N GLY A 234 -12.99 -10.49 -13.97
CA GLY A 234 -12.67 -9.17 -14.51
C GLY A 234 -11.16 -8.89 -14.58
N VAL A 235 -10.29 -9.78 -14.08
CA VAL A 235 -8.84 -9.61 -14.13
C VAL A 235 -8.31 -10.14 -15.45
N HIS A 236 -7.79 -9.26 -16.30
CA HIS A 236 -7.14 -9.64 -17.54
C HIS A 236 -5.63 -9.42 -17.40
N ARG A 237 -4.84 -10.46 -17.63
CA ARG A 237 -3.36 -10.35 -17.56
C ARG A 237 -2.79 -10.14 -18.94
N SER A 238 -1.81 -9.24 -19.06
CA SER A 238 -1.15 -8.94 -20.32
C SER A 238 -0.36 -10.12 -20.87
N ASP A 239 0.30 -10.89 -20.00
CA ASP A 239 0.95 -12.13 -20.38
C ASP A 239 -0.10 -13.22 -20.63
N PRO A 240 -0.26 -13.72 -21.88
CA PRO A 240 -1.24 -14.74 -22.18
C PRO A 240 -1.02 -16.06 -21.43
N LYS A 241 0.21 -16.35 -20.95
CA LYS A 241 0.51 -17.57 -20.19
C LYS A 241 -0.05 -17.54 -18.76
N MET A 242 -0.43 -16.37 -18.26
CA MET A 242 -0.96 -16.20 -16.90
C MET A 242 -2.50 -16.22 -16.83
N ASN A 243 -3.20 -16.39 -17.97
CA ASN A 243 -4.67 -16.43 -18.05
C ASN A 243 -5.22 -17.86 -18.12
#